data_AF-A0A8J8EXV7-F1
#
_entry.id   AF-A0A8J8EXV7-F1
#
_cell.length_a   1.000
_cell.length_b   1.000
_cell.length_c   1.000
_cell.angle_alpha   90.00
_cell.angle_beta   90.00
_cell.angle_gamma   90.00
#
_symmetry.space_group_name_H-M   'P 1'
#
loop_
_entity.id
_entity.type
_entity.pdbx_description
1 polymer ?
#
loop_
_entity_poly.entity_id
_entity_poly.type
_entity_poly.pdbx_seq_one_letter_code
_entity_poly.pdbx_strand_id
1 'polypeptide(L)' 'MQIVEITLKLPYEDRGQVLSKLYGKLKGRVRDVHFLPPSATGLSEVKLELLVSDAHKLIKELKETIKKGKVSVKVLSA' A
#
# COMPACT_ATOMS: atom_id res chain seq x y z
N MET A 1 14.44 -10.37 7.22
CA MET A 1 13.48 -9.25 7.30
C MET A 1 13.65 -8.48 6.01
N GLN A 2 12.59 -8.32 5.24
CA GLN A 2 12.62 -7.70 3.92
C GLN A 2 12.00 -6.32 3.97
N ILE A 3 12.57 -5.38 3.20
CA ILE A 3 11.99 -4.05 3.01
C ILE A 3 11.19 -4.10 1.71
N VAL A 4 9.89 -3.82 1.82
CA VAL A 4 8.96 -3.85 0.70
C VAL A 4 8.31 -2.48 0.57
N GLU A 5 8.41 -1.91 -0.62
CA GLU A 5 7.68 -0.71 -1.02
C GLU A 5 6.37 -1.12 -1.70
N ILE A 6 5.26 -0.59 -1.22
CA ILE A 6 3.96 -0.71 -1.85
C ILE A 6 3.58 0.67 -2.38
N THR A 7 3.26 0.73 -3.66
CA THR A 7 2.61 1.89 -4.28
C THR A 7 1.16 1.56 -4.55
N LEU A 8 0.25 2.36 -3.99
CA LEU A 8 -1.19 2.26 -4.17
C LEU A 8 -1.68 3.43 -5.00
N LYS A 9 -2.38 3.15 -6.08
CA LYS A 9 -3.13 4.15 -6.86
C LYS A 9 -4.62 3.92 -6.68
N LEU A 10 -5.27 4.88 -6.04
CA LEU A 10 -6.66 4.78 -5.60
C LEU A 10 -7.39 6.08 -5.97
N PRO A 11 -8.70 6.07 -6.26
CA PRO A 11 -9.49 7.30 -6.27
C PRO A 11 -9.35 8.04 -4.94
N TYR A 12 -9.15 9.36 -4.98
CA TYR A 12 -8.94 10.17 -3.77
C TYR A 12 -10.08 10.02 -2.76
N GLU A 13 -11.30 9.87 -3.28
CA GLU A 13 -12.56 9.71 -2.54
C GLU A 13 -12.58 8.45 -1.68
N ASP A 14 -12.13 7.32 -2.25
CA ASP A 14 -12.12 6.00 -1.60
C ASP A 14 -10.85 5.74 -0.78
N ARG A 15 -9.82 6.59 -0.93
CA ARG A 15 -8.49 6.40 -0.36
C ARG A 15 -8.52 6.17 1.15
N GLY A 16 -9.29 6.99 1.89
CA GLY A 16 -9.36 6.90 3.35
C GLY A 16 -9.86 5.54 3.83
N GLN A 17 -10.92 5.00 3.20
CA GLN A 17 -11.48 3.71 3.56
C GLN A 17 -10.50 2.57 3.29
N VAL A 18 -9.82 2.60 2.14
CA VAL A 18 -8.82 1.58 1.77
C VAL A 18 -7.63 1.62 2.72
N LEU A 19 -7.10 2.80 3.03
CA LEU A 19 -5.99 2.96 3.96
C LEU A 19 -6.34 2.50 5.36
N SER A 20 -7.56 2.78 5.85
CA SER A 20 -8.00 2.32 7.17
C SER A 20 -8.03 0.79 7.25
N LYS A 21 -8.50 0.11 6.20
CA LYS A 21 -8.48 -1.37 6.12
C LYS A 21 -7.06 -1.92 6.08
N LEU A 22 -6.17 -1.25 5.33
CA LEU A 22 -4.77 -1.64 5.22
C LEU A 22 -4.03 -1.45 6.54
N TYR A 23 -4.21 -0.32 7.19
CA TYR A 23 -3.54 -0.01 8.46
C TYR A 23 -3.83 -1.08 9.53
N GLY A 24 -5.08 -1.57 9.61
CA GLY A 24 -5.44 -2.67 10.50
C GLY A 24 -4.65 -3.97 10.22
N LYS A 25 -4.36 -4.27 8.95
CA LYS A 25 -3.59 -5.46 8.52
C LYS A 25 -2.07 -5.27 8.62
N LEU A 26 -1.59 -4.06 8.40
CA LEU A 26 -0.17 -3.70 8.35
C LEU A 26 0.39 -3.30 9.72
N LYS A 27 -0.44 -3.35 10.78
CA LYS A 27 -0.18 -2.85 12.13
C LYS A 27 1.24 -3.22 12.61
N GLY A 28 2.07 -2.19 12.86
CA GLY A 28 3.43 -2.31 13.37
C GLY A 28 4.52 -2.67 12.34
N ARG A 29 4.17 -2.84 11.06
CA ARG A 29 5.12 -3.14 9.97
C ARG A 29 5.44 -1.93 9.10
N VAL A 30 4.67 -0.85 9.24
CA VAL A 30 4.85 0.39 8.47
C VAL A 30 6.06 1.14 9.01
N ARG A 31 7.07 1.27 8.17
CA ARG A 31 8.27 2.06 8.46
C ARG A 31 8.08 3.50 8.04
N ASP A 32 7.51 3.73 6.86
CA ASP A 32 7.28 5.07 6.33
C ASP A 32 6.06 5.14 5.40
N VAL A 33 5.47 6.33 5.28
CA VAL A 33 4.29 6.59 4.45
C VAL A 33 4.43 7.94 3.74
N HIS A 34 4.32 7.90 2.41
CA HIS A 34 4.30 9.09 1.58
C HIS A 34 2.95 9.22 0.86
N PHE A 35 2.24 10.31 1.15
CA PHE A 35 1.01 10.67 0.47
C PHE A 35 1.31 11.67 -0.64
N LEU A 36 1.07 11.27 -1.88
CA LEU A 36 1.22 12.17 -3.01
C LEU A 36 -0.11 12.91 -3.27
N PRO A 37 -0.03 14.16 -3.77
CA PRO A 37 -1.22 14.89 -4.17
C PRO A 37 -2.00 14.09 -5.23
N PRO A 38 -3.33 14.24 -5.29
CA PRO A 38 -4.11 13.61 -6.34
C PRO A 38 -3.70 14.14 -7.72
N SER A 39 -3.71 13.26 -8.71
CA SER A 39 -3.53 13.63 -10.11
C SER A 39 -4.70 14.48 -10.60
N ALA A 40 -4.53 15.13 -11.76
CA ALA A 40 -5.60 15.86 -12.45
C ALA A 40 -6.85 14.98 -12.75
N THR A 41 -6.71 13.66 -12.71
CA THR A 41 -7.79 12.68 -12.91
C THR A 41 -8.42 12.19 -11.60
N GLY A 42 -8.08 12.79 -10.45
CA GLY A 42 -8.63 12.44 -9.14
C GLY A 42 -8.03 11.17 -8.51
N LEU A 43 -6.92 10.64 -9.06
CA LEU A 43 -6.23 9.48 -8.49
C LEU A 43 -5.16 9.93 -7.51
N SER A 44 -5.21 9.42 -6.28
CA SER A 44 -4.15 9.60 -5.29
C SER A 44 -3.18 8.43 -5.33
N GLU A 45 -1.90 8.75 -5.29
CA GLU A 45 -0.84 7.77 -5.11
C GLU A 45 -0.37 7.80 -3.65
N VAL A 46 -0.24 6.62 -3.05
CA VAL A 46 0.29 6.43 -1.69
C VAL A 46 1.41 5.43 -1.76
N LYS A 47 2.58 5.80 -1.23
CA LYS A 47 3.72 4.89 -1.09
C LYS A 47 3.88 4.51 0.37
N LEU A 48 4.04 3.22 0.61
CA LEU A 48 4.17 2.62 1.94
C LEU A 48 5.44 1.80 1.95
N GLU A 49 6.33 2.07 2.88
CA GLU A 49 7.49 1.21 3.13
C GLU A 49 7.20 0.33 4.33
N LEU A 50 7.36 -0.98 4.13
CA LEU A 50 7.04 -1.98 5.13
C LEU A 50 8.23 -2.89 5.41
N LEU A 51 8.38 -3.25 6.68
CA LEU A 51 9.24 -4.33 7.13
C LEU A 51 8.42 -5.60 7.28
N VAL A 52 8.65 -6.57 6.41
CA VAL A 52 7.92 -7.84 6.42
C VAL A 52 8.86 -9.04 6.39
N SER A 53 8.47 -10.11 7.07
CA SER A 53 9.20 -11.38 7.02
C SER A 53 8.94 -12.15 5.72
N ASP A 54 7.77 -11.95 5.12
CA ASP A 54 7.32 -12.63 3.90
C ASP A 54 6.54 -11.64 3.00
N ALA A 55 7.20 -11.21 1.91
CA ALA A 55 6.61 -10.30 0.93
C ALA A 55 5.51 -10.97 0.08
N HIS A 56 5.60 -12.27 -0.20
CA HIS A 56 4.65 -12.97 -1.06
C HIS A 56 3.28 -13.09 -0.40
N LYS A 57 3.26 -13.44 0.88
CA LYS A 57 2.02 -13.48 1.67
C LYS A 57 1.33 -12.11 1.69
N LEU A 58 2.10 -11.05 1.91
CA LEU A 58 1.61 -9.69 1.93
C LEU A 58 0.97 -9.29 0.59
N ILE A 59 1.62 -9.58 -0.54
CA ILE A 59 1.10 -9.29 -1.88
C ILE A 59 -0.26 -9.96 -2.09
N LYS A 60 -0.40 -11.22 -1.66
CA LYS A 60 -1.66 -11.97 -1.77
C LYS A 60 -2.78 -11.29 -0.97
N GLU A 61 -2.52 -10.97 0.29
CA GLU A 61 -3.50 -10.29 1.17
C GLU A 61 -3.91 -8.91 0.64
N LEU A 62 -2.97 -8.16 0.07
CA LEU A 62 -3.25 -6.84 -0.52
C LEU A 62 -4.15 -6.95 -1.74
N LYS A 63 -3.89 -7.91 -2.63
CA LYS A 63 -4.75 -8.17 -3.80
C LYS A 63 -6.18 -8.54 -3.40
N GLU A 64 -6.35 -9.28 -2.30
CA GLU A 64 -7.68 -9.65 -1.80
C GLU A 64 -8.42 -8.46 -1.16
N THR A 65 -7.67 -7.56 -0.52
CA THR A 65 -8.24 -6.40 0.19
C THR A 65 -8.57 -5.24 -0.76
N ILE A 66 -7.70 -4.98 -1.74
CA ILE A 66 -7.83 -3.85 -2.66
C ILE A 66 -8.47 -4.35 -3.96
N LYS A 67 -9.81 -4.36 -3.96
CA LYS A 67 -10.60 -4.74 -5.14
C LYS A 67 -10.76 -3.60 -6.16
N LYS A 68 -10.60 -2.35 -5.72
CA LYS A 68 -10.68 -1.14 -6.56
C LYS A 68 -9.38 -0.35 -6.44
N GLY A 69 -8.71 -0.13 -7.57
CA GLY A 69 -7.42 0.57 -7.66
C GLY A 69 -6.29 -0.32 -8.18
N LYS A 70 -5.09 0.27 -8.30
CA LYS A 70 -3.89 -0.44 -8.76
C LYS A 70 -2.89 -0.54 -7.61
N VAL A 71 -2.43 -1.76 -7.36
CA VAL A 71 -1.41 -2.06 -6.35
C VAL A 71 -0.13 -2.46 -7.08
N SER A 72 0.96 -1.78 -6.78
CA SER A 72 2.29 -2.15 -7.22
C SER A 72 3.14 -2.44 -5.99
N VAL A 73 3.87 -3.54 -6.02
CA VAL A 73 4.73 -3.96 -4.91
C VAL A 73 6.14 -4.15 -5.46
N LYS A 74 7.11 -3.56 -4.78
CA LYS A 74 8.52 -3.61 -5.12
C LYS A 74 9.31 -4.04 -3.88
N VAL A 75 10.07 -5.12 -3.98
CA VAL A 75 10.97 -5.55 -2.90
C VAL A 75 12.26 -4.74 -3.05
N LEU A 76 12.57 -3.93 -2.04
CA LEU A 76 13.75 -3.04 -2.05
C LEU A 76 15.00 -3.75 -1.52
N SER A 77 14.84 -4.67 -0.57
CA SER A 77 15.94 -5.43 0.02
C SER A 77 15.42 -6.76 0.57
N ALA A 78 16.12 -7.86 0.29
CA ALA A 78 15.73 -9.24 0.60
C ALA A 78 16.67 -9.88 1.62
#